data_AF-A0A011U0V2-F1
#
_entry.id   AF-A0A011U0V2-F1
#
_cell.length_a   1.000
_cell.length_b   1.000
_cell.length_c   1.000
_cell.angle_alpha   90.00
_cell.angle_beta   90.00
_cell.angle_gamma   90.00
#
_symmetry.space_group_name_H-M   'P 1'
#
loop_
_entity.id
_entity.type
_entity.pdbx_description
1 polymer ?
#
loop_
_entity_poly.entity_id
_entity_poly.type
_entity_poly.pdbx_seq_one_letter_code
_entity_poly.pdbx_strand_id
1 'polypeptide(L)' 'MVDQTLLSQAKGLGVAERVELINELWASIDADVLPVSPAEAALIDQRLAEADAEPLAGRSWEEVEASLRARVR' A
#
# COMPACT_ATOMS: atom_id res chain seq x y z
N MET A 1 -7.30 -0.40 -20.23
CA MET A 1 -6.44 -1.59 -20.44
C MET A 1 -5.03 -1.09 -20.66
N VAL A 2 -4.04 -1.58 -19.90
CA VAL A 2 -2.64 -1.13 -20.02
C VAL A 2 -2.03 -1.71 -21.31
N ASP A 3 -1.23 -0.90 -22.01
CA ASP A 3 -0.48 -1.32 -23.18
C ASP A 3 0.45 -2.51 -22.85
N GLN A 4 0.35 -3.59 -23.62
CA GLN A 4 1.09 -4.84 -23.33
C GLN A 4 2.58 -4.73 -23.63
N THR A 5 2.97 -3.88 -24.59
CA THR A 5 4.38 -3.62 -24.90
C THR A 5 5.02 -2.88 -23.74
N LEU A 6 4.36 -1.84 -23.22
CA LEU A 6 4.82 -1.09 -22.06
C LEU A 6 4.96 -2.00 -20.83
N LEU A 7 3.97 -2.86 -20.59
CA LEU A 7 4.01 -3.80 -19.47
C LEU A 7 5.18 -4.79 -19.59
N SER A 8 5.49 -5.26 -20.80
CA SER A 8 6.64 -6.14 -21.04
C SER A 8 7.97 -5.42 -20.78
N GLN A 9 8.08 -4.15 -21.18
CA GLN A 9 9.27 -3.33 -20.93
C GLN A 9 9.48 -3.11 -19.42
N ALA A 10 8.43 -2.71 -18.70
CA ALA A 10 8.48 -2.54 -17.25
C ALA A 10 8.88 -3.83 -16.51
N LYS A 11 8.42 -4.99 -16.97
CA LYS A 11 8.80 -6.30 -16.39
C LYS A 11 10.27 -6.67 -16.62
N GLY A 12 10.88 -6.18 -17.72
CA GLY A 12 12.27 -6.40 -18.06
C GLY A 12 13.27 -5.57 -17.24
N LEU A 13 12.80 -4.54 -16.54
CA LEU A 13 13.62 -3.74 -15.62
C LEU A 13 14.07 -4.55 -14.40
N GLY A 14 15.21 -4.16 -13.82
CA GLY A 14 15.66 -4.66 -12.53
C GLY A 14 14.67 -4.31 -11.41
N VAL A 15 14.71 -5.06 -10.29
CA VAL A 15 13.76 -4.85 -9.17
C VAL A 15 13.76 -3.40 -8.67
N ALA A 16 14.94 -2.80 -8.52
CA ALA A 16 15.08 -1.42 -8.05
C ALA A 16 14.44 -0.42 -9.03
N GLU A 17 14.75 -0.54 -10.32
CA GLU A 17 14.18 0.31 -11.38
C GLU A 17 12.66 0.17 -11.47
N ARG A 18 12.12 -1.03 -11.24
CA ARG A 18 10.66 -1.24 -11.17
C ARG A 18 10.02 -0.50 -9.99
N VAL A 19 10.67 -0.51 -8.83
CA VAL A 19 10.18 0.23 -7.65
C VAL A 19 10.24 1.73 -7.91
N GLU A 20 11.33 2.22 -8.50
CA GLU A 20 11.46 3.62 -8.89
C GLU A 20 10.36 4.03 -9.90
N LEU A 21 10.15 3.24 -10.95
CA LEU A 21 9.08 3.48 -11.92
C LEU A 21 7.68 3.51 -11.27
N ILE A 22 7.40 2.61 -10.32
CA ILE A 22 6.13 2.62 -9.58
C ILE A 22 5.97 3.93 -8.81
N ASN A 23 7.02 4.39 -8.12
CA ASN A 23 6.98 5.62 -7.35
C ASN A 23 6.76 6.85 -8.24
N GLU A 24 7.48 6.95 -9.36
CA GLU A 24 7.35 8.06 -10.30
C GLU A 24 5.96 8.09 -10.94
N LEU A 25 5.43 6.94 -11.35
CA LEU A 25 4.07 6.85 -11.88
C LEU A 25 3.03 7.23 -10.81
N TRP A 26 3.22 6.79 -9.58
CA TRP A 26 2.32 7.15 -8.48
C TRP A 26 2.35 8.66 -8.17
N ALA A 27 3.55 9.26 -8.15
CA ALA A 27 3.73 10.69 -7.94
C ALA A 27 3.17 11.55 -9.09
N SER A 28 3.01 10.98 -10.29
CA SER A 28 2.44 11.66 -11.45
C SER A 28 0.91 11.79 -11.42
N ILE A 29 0.23 11.14 -10.46
CA ILE A 29 -1.22 11.17 -10.33
C ILE A 29 -1.61 12.31 -9.38
N ASP A 30 -2.41 13.26 -9.86
CA ASP A 30 -2.95 14.33 -9.02
C ASP A 30 -3.86 13.77 -7.92
N ALA A 31 -3.65 14.16 -6.66
CA ALA A 31 -4.48 13.68 -5.55
C ALA A 31 -5.97 14.00 -5.73
N ASP A 32 -6.27 15.13 -6.38
CA ASP A 32 -7.64 15.59 -6.62
C ASP A 32 -8.44 14.68 -7.57
N VAL A 33 -7.77 13.83 -8.37
CA VAL A 33 -8.45 12.84 -9.22
C VAL A 33 -8.85 11.57 -8.47
N LEU A 34 -8.37 11.40 -7.24
CA LEU A 34 -8.68 10.27 -6.35
C LEU A 34 -9.18 10.79 -5.00
N PRO A 35 -10.34 11.49 -4.96
CA PRO A 35 -10.83 12.07 -3.73
C PRO A 35 -11.19 10.98 -2.72
N VAL A 36 -10.70 11.15 -1.50
CA VAL A 36 -11.09 10.32 -0.36
C VAL A 36 -12.47 10.77 0.12
N SER A 37 -13.40 9.84 0.33
CA SER A 37 -14.72 10.18 0.86
C SER A 37 -14.61 10.72 2.30
N PRO A 38 -15.57 11.54 2.77
CA PRO A 38 -15.54 12.03 4.15
C PRO A 38 -15.50 10.91 5.20
N ALA A 39 -16.11 9.75 4.91
CA ALA A 39 -16.10 8.60 5.79
C ALA A 39 -14.73 7.92 5.85
N GLU A 40 -14.04 7.81 4.71
CA GLU A 40 -12.68 7.26 4.66
C GLU A 40 -11.68 8.22 5.32
N ALA A 41 -11.83 9.53 5.11
CA ALA A 41 -10.99 10.54 5.76
C ALA A 41 -11.12 10.46 7.29
N ALA A 42 -12.35 10.42 7.81
CA ALA A 42 -12.59 10.27 9.25
C ALA A 42 -12.00 8.98 9.82
N LEU A 43 -12.06 7.86 9.06
CA LEU A 43 -11.44 6.60 9.48
C LEU A 43 -9.92 6.69 9.51
N ILE A 44 -9.30 7.36 8.55
CA ILE A 44 -7.85 7.58 8.51
C ILE A 44 -7.42 8.43 9.72
N ASP A 45 -8.12 9.54 9.97
CA ASP A 45 -7.83 10.41 11.12
C ASP A 45 -7.95 9.66 12.44
N GLN A 46 -8.99 8.85 12.61
CA GLN A 46 -9.15 7.99 13.79
C GLN A 46 -7.96 7.03 13.95
N ARG A 47 -7.57 6.34 12.88
CA ARG A 47 -6.47 5.35 12.93
C ARG A 47 -5.12 5.98 13.20
N LEU A 48 -4.88 7.18 12.69
CA LEU A 48 -3.67 7.94 13.00
C LEU A 48 -3.65 8.33 14.48
N ALA A 49 -4.76 8.82 15.02
CA ALA A 49 -4.84 9.16 16.44
C ALA A 49 -4.64 7.93 17.35
N GLU A 50 -5.18 6.77 16.98
CA GLU A 50 -4.95 5.50 17.68
C GLU A 50 -3.46 5.09 17.64
N ALA A 51 -2.82 5.19 16.47
CA ALA A 51 -1.41 4.84 16.30
C ALA A 51 -0.47 5.79 17.06
N ASP A 52 -0.77 7.09 17.09
CA ASP A 52 0.01 8.09 17.84
C ASP A 52 -0.14 7.91 19.35
N ALA A 53 -1.35 7.55 19.82
CA ALA A 53 -1.61 7.30 21.23
C ALA A 53 -0.94 6.02 21.73
N GLU A 54 -0.89 4.96 20.91
CA GLU A 54 -0.28 3.69 21.28
C GLU A 54 0.55 3.07 20.13
N PRO A 55 1.78 3.56 19.89
CA PRO A 55 2.61 3.14 18.75
C PRO A 55 2.99 1.65 18.74
N LEU A 56 2.85 0.96 19.87
CA LEU A 56 3.18 -0.46 20.05
C LEU A 56 1.94 -1.35 20.20
N ALA A 57 0.72 -0.84 19.94
CA ALA A 57 -0.52 -1.61 19.97
C ALA A 57 -0.61 -2.68 18.86
N GLY A 58 0.30 -2.65 17.90
CA GLY A 58 0.37 -3.62 16.80
C GLY A 58 0.79 -5.02 17.26
N ARG A 59 0.37 -6.02 16.50
CA ARG A 59 0.86 -7.40 16.64
C ARG A 59 2.21 -7.54 15.96
N SER A 60 3.07 -8.40 16.51
CA SER A 60 4.33 -8.73 15.84
C SER A 60 4.04 -9.45 14.52
N TRP A 61 4.97 -9.36 13.57
CA TRP A 61 4.83 -10.08 12.30
C TRP A 61 4.71 -11.59 12.53
N GLU A 62 5.49 -12.13 13.45
CA GLU A 62 5.48 -13.56 13.83
C GLU A 62 4.12 -13.99 14.36
N GLU A 63 3.45 -13.16 15.17
CA GLU A 63 2.10 -13.44 15.67
C GLU A 63 1.07 -13.45 14.54
N VAL A 64 1.15 -12.47 13.63
CA VAL A 64 0.27 -12.37 12.47
C VAL A 64 0.46 -13.59 11.57
N GLU A 65 1.71 -13.93 11.25
CA GLU A 65 2.07 -15.07 10.41
C GLU A 65 1.55 -16.39 11.00
N ALA A 66 1.77 -16.63 12.30
CA ALA A 66 1.30 -17.83 12.98
C ALA A 66 -0.24 -17.95 12.91
N SER A 67 -0.96 -16.83 13.10
CA SER A 67 -2.42 -16.78 12.99
C SER A 67 -2.91 -17.10 11.57
N LEU A 68 -2.25 -16.56 10.55
CA LEU A 68 -2.62 -16.81 9.15
C LEU A 68 -2.39 -18.27 8.76
N ARG A 69 -1.24 -18.85 9.13
CA ARG A 69 -0.93 -20.27 8.86
C ARG A 69 -1.94 -21.22 9.52
N ALA A 70 -2.42 -20.89 10.72
CA ALA A 70 -3.42 -21.69 11.42
C ALA A 70 -4.79 -21.73 10.72
N ARG A 71 -5.15 -20.70 9.93
CA ARG A 71 -6.45 -20.63 9.22
C ARG A 71 -6.52 -21.48 7.95
N VAL A 72 -5.37 -21.92 7.44
CA VAL A 72 -5.26 -22.67 6.16
C VAL A 72 -5.14 -24.18 6.40
N ARG A 73 -5.12 -24.63 7.66
CA ARG A 73 -5.20 -26.05 8.04
C ARG A 73 -6.65 -26.46 8.31
#